data_AF-A0A257Q870-F1
#
_entry.id   AF-A0A257Q870-F1
#
_cell.length_a   1.000
_cell.length_b   1.000
_cell.length_c   1.000
_cell.angle_alpha   90.00
_cell.angle_beta   90.00
_cell.angle_gamma   90.00
#
_symmetry.space_group_name_H-M   'P 1'
#
loop_
_entity.id
_entity.type
_entity.pdbx_description
1 polymer ?
#
loop_
_entity_poly.entity_id
_entity_poly.type
_entity_poly.pdbx_seq_one_letter_code
_entity_poly.pdbx_strand_id
1 'polypeptide(L)'
;LYAQRLSGDGLADTERRAGMDRANPLYILRNHLAEEAIRAAKQGDAGKIDVLLGLLHDPFTEREGYELYAALPPDWACQLEVSCSS
;
A
#
# COMPACT_ATOMS: atom_id res chain seq x y z
N LEU A 1 -26.83 -5.39 -2.62
CA LEU A 1 -26.19 -6.62 -3.13
C LEU A 1 -25.01 -7.08 -2.25
N TYR A 2 -23.87 -6.39 -2.16
CA TYR A 2 -22.74 -6.83 -1.29
C TYR A 2 -23.04 -6.73 0.22
N ALA A 3 -23.53 -5.58 0.70
CA ALA A 3 -23.86 -5.40 2.13
C ALA A 3 -24.96 -6.38 2.63
N GLN A 4 -25.92 -6.72 1.75
CA GLN A 4 -26.96 -7.72 2.03
C GLN A 4 -26.40 -9.15 2.09
N ARG A 5 -25.33 -9.46 1.35
CA ARG A 5 -24.63 -10.74 1.46
C ARG A 5 -23.93 -10.86 2.81
N LEU A 6 -23.27 -9.78 3.25
CA LEU A 6 -22.57 -9.71 4.54
C LEU A 6 -23.51 -9.86 5.74
N SER A 7 -24.73 -9.30 5.67
CA SER A 7 -25.74 -9.50 6.73
C SER A 7 -26.19 -10.96 6.89
N GLY A 8 -26.00 -11.79 5.85
CA GLY A 8 -26.32 -13.22 5.90
C GLY A 8 -25.18 -14.11 6.43
N ASP A 9 -23.96 -13.59 6.59
CA ASP A 9 -22.80 -14.38 7.03
C ASP A 9 -22.71 -14.54 8.56
N GLY A 10 -23.52 -13.80 9.33
CA GLY A 10 -23.63 -13.94 10.80
C GLY A 10 -22.41 -13.46 11.60
N LEU A 11 -21.34 -13.01 10.95
CA LEU A 11 -20.13 -12.47 11.59
C LEU A 11 -20.37 -11.05 12.13
N ALA A 12 -19.82 -10.75 13.30
CA ALA A 12 -19.80 -9.40 13.82
C ALA A 12 -18.90 -8.50 12.95
N ASP A 13 -19.25 -7.22 12.84
CA ASP A 13 -18.49 -6.26 12.02
C ASP A 13 -17.01 -6.15 12.45
N THR A 14 -16.73 -6.30 13.75
CA THR A 14 -15.37 -6.29 14.30
C THR A 14 -14.55 -7.48 13.84
N GLU A 15 -15.14 -8.68 13.82
CA GLU A 15 -14.49 -9.91 13.36
C GLU A 15 -14.24 -9.86 11.85
N ARG A 16 -15.23 -9.33 11.11
CA ARG A 16 -15.10 -9.12 9.67
C ARG A 16 -13.98 -8.14 9.36
N ARG A 17 -13.93 -6.98 10.05
CA ARG A 17 -12.85 -6.00 9.90
C ARG A 17 -11.50 -6.62 10.21
N ALA A 18 -11.35 -7.32 11.33
CA ALA A 18 -10.10 -7.99 11.67
C ALA A 18 -9.66 -9.02 10.60
N GLY A 19 -10.61 -9.75 10.00
CA GLY A 19 -10.31 -10.66 8.88
C GLY A 19 -9.87 -9.91 7.62
N MET A 20 -10.54 -8.79 7.31
CA MET A 20 -10.18 -7.94 6.17
C MET A 20 -8.81 -7.29 6.33
N ASP A 21 -8.51 -6.73 7.50
CA ASP A 21 -7.24 -6.05 7.76
C ASP A 21 -6.04 -7.01 7.66
N ARG A 22 -6.23 -8.29 7.97
CA ARG A 22 -5.20 -9.33 7.83
C ARG A 22 -4.98 -9.81 6.39
N ALA A 23 -5.94 -9.58 5.51
CA ALA A 23 -5.91 -10.06 4.12
C ALA A 23 -5.66 -8.92 3.11
N ASN A 24 -6.05 -7.69 3.45
CA ASN A 24 -5.94 -6.53 2.59
C ASN A 24 -4.74 -5.68 3.03
N PRO A 25 -3.66 -5.64 2.25
CA PRO A 25 -2.48 -4.85 2.61
C PRO A 25 -2.82 -3.36 2.61
N LEU A 26 -2.37 -2.67 3.65
CA LEU A 26 -2.39 -1.21 3.76
C LEU A 26 -1.29 -0.58 2.89
N TYR A 27 -0.10 -1.19 2.88
CA TYR A 27 1.04 -0.73 2.08
C TYR A 27 1.23 -1.60 0.84
N ILE A 28 1.28 -0.96 -0.34
CA ILE A 28 1.56 -1.63 -1.61
C ILE A 28 2.64 -0.87 -2.38
N LEU A 29 3.45 -1.58 -3.17
CA LEU A 29 4.48 -0.98 -4.01
C LEU A 29 3.85 -0.27 -5.22
N ARG A 30 3.33 0.94 -5.00
CA ARG A 30 2.79 1.78 -6.08
C ARG A 30 3.94 2.28 -6.97
N ASN A 31 3.69 2.39 -8.27
CA ASN A 31 4.70 2.81 -9.25
C ASN A 31 5.39 4.14 -8.89
N HIS A 32 4.65 5.14 -8.43
CA HIS A 32 5.25 6.42 -8.05
C HIS A 32 6.17 6.32 -6.82
N LEU A 33 5.84 5.48 -5.84
CA LEU A 33 6.69 5.25 -4.68
C LEU A 33 8.01 4.57 -5.09
N ALA A 34 7.93 3.61 -6.02
CA ALA A 34 9.11 2.97 -6.60
C ALA A 34 9.97 3.99 -7.38
N GLU A 35 9.35 4.81 -8.22
CA GLU A 35 10.04 5.84 -9.00
C GLU A 35 10.73 6.89 -8.11
N GLU A 36 10.07 7.34 -7.05
CA GLU A 36 10.66 8.24 -6.06
C GLU A 36 11.88 7.63 -5.38
N ALA A 37 11.79 6.35 -4.99
CA ALA A 37 12.91 5.64 -4.38
C ALA A 37 14.08 5.46 -5.36
N ILE A 38 13.81 5.14 -6.62
CA ILE A 38 14.83 5.06 -7.68
C ILE A 38 15.52 6.41 -7.88
N ARG A 39 14.76 7.51 -7.91
CA ARG A 39 15.30 8.86 -8.08
C ARG A 39 16.16 9.29 -6.90
N ALA A 40 15.75 8.99 -5.67
CA ALA A 40 16.53 9.27 -4.47
C ALA A 40 17.84 8.47 -4.48
N ALA A 41 17.78 7.17 -4.81
CA ALA A 41 18.96 6.32 -4.86
C ALA A 41 19.97 6.77 -5.94
N LYS A 42 19.49 7.23 -7.10
CA LYS A 42 20.34 7.85 -8.14
C LYS A 42 21.05 9.12 -7.68
N GLN A 43 20.53 9.80 -6.66
CA GLN A 43 21.13 10.99 -6.05
C GLN A 43 22.01 10.64 -4.83
N GLY A 44 22.17 9.34 -4.53
CA GLY A 44 22.97 8.85 -3.41
C GLY A 44 22.20 8.59 -2.12
N ASP A 45 20.87 8.72 -2.12
CA ASP A 45 20.01 8.43 -0.95
C ASP A 45 19.21 7.14 -1.16
N ALA A 46 19.69 6.05 -0.55
CA ALA A 46 19.00 4.76 -0.57
C ALA A 46 17.94 4.61 0.53
N GLY A 47 17.78 5.57 1.45
CA GLY A 47 16.93 5.42 2.63
C GLY A 47 15.45 5.19 2.28
N LYS A 48 14.96 5.75 1.16
CA LYS A 48 13.61 5.47 0.67
C LYS A 48 13.38 4.01 0.29
N ILE A 49 14.41 3.31 -0.22
CA ILE A 49 14.33 1.89 -0.56
C ILE A 49 14.19 1.06 0.72
N ASP A 50 14.99 1.37 1.74
CA ASP A 50 14.96 0.67 3.02
C ASP A 50 13.60 0.84 3.72
N VAL A 51 13.03 2.05 3.67
CA VAL A 51 11.68 2.31 4.18
C VAL A 51 10.63 1.47 3.44
N LEU A 52 10.63 1.48 2.11
CA LEU A 52 9.68 0.70 1.32
C LEU A 52 9.80 -0.80 1.60
N LEU A 53 11.03 -1.32 1.66
CA LEU A 53 11.28 -2.72 1.97
C LEU A 53 10.75 -3.08 3.37
N GLY A 54 11.00 -2.22 4.36
CA GLY A 54 10.52 -2.40 5.73
C GLY A 54 9.00 -2.41 5.84
N LEU A 55 8.30 -1.56 5.08
CA LEU A 55 6.83 -1.52 5.05
C LEU A 55 6.24 -2.71 4.31
N LEU A 56 6.83 -3.11 3.19
CA LEU A 56 6.35 -4.24 2.39
C LEU A 56 6.58 -5.61 3.05
N HIS A 57 7.49 -5.69 4.03
CA HIS A 57 7.69 -6.91 4.82
C HIS A 57 6.50 -7.24 5.72
N ASP A 58 5.80 -6.22 6.22
CA ASP A 58 4.54 -6.37 6.96
C ASP A 58 3.54 -5.31 6.50
N PRO A 59 2.88 -5.54 5.35
CA PRO A 59 2.11 -4.51 4.67
C PRO A 59 0.72 -4.31 5.27
N PHE A 60 0.32 -5.14 6.24
CA PHE A 60 -1.01 -5.12 6.85
C PHE A 60 -1.08 -4.24 8.10
N THR A 61 0.06 -4.02 8.75
CA THR A 61 0.15 -3.29 10.01
C THR A 61 0.42 -1.81 9.77
N GLU A 62 -0.49 -0.93 10.20
CA GLU A 62 -0.29 0.52 10.19
C GLU A 62 0.91 0.93 11.04
N ARG A 63 1.72 1.86 10.51
CA ARG A 63 2.89 2.41 11.20
C ARG A 63 2.82 3.94 11.23
N GLU A 64 2.91 4.48 12.43
CA GLU A 64 2.92 5.93 12.67
C GLU A 64 4.08 6.59 11.91
N GLY A 65 3.77 7.69 11.21
CA GLY A 65 4.73 8.45 10.39
C GLY A 65 4.91 7.92 8.97
N TYR A 66 4.22 6.83 8.58
CA TYR A 66 4.26 6.26 7.24
C TYR A 66 2.92 6.34 6.50
N GLU A 67 2.00 7.19 6.95
CA GLU A 67 0.66 7.37 6.38
C GLU A 67 0.71 7.75 4.90
N LEU A 68 1.73 8.52 4.50
CA LEU A 68 1.97 8.91 3.10
C LEU A 68 2.18 7.70 2.16
N TYR A 69 2.67 6.58 2.67
CA TYR A 69 2.88 5.36 1.87
C TYR A 69 1.59 4.54 1.70
N ALA A 70 0.58 4.77 2.54
CA ALA A 70 -0.75 4.18 2.43
C ALA A 70 -1.73 5.08 1.65
N ALA A 71 -1.38 6.35 1.46
CA ALA A 71 -2.22 7.33 0.79
C ALA A 71 -2.55 6.94 -0.67
N LEU A 72 -3.61 7.56 -1.17
CA LEU A 72 -3.92 7.51 -2.60
C LEU A 72 -2.76 8.12 -3.40
N PRO A 73 -2.45 7.57 -4.58
CA PRO A 73 -1.46 8.18 -5.45
C PRO A 73 -1.87 9.63 -5.76
N PRO A 74 -0.93 10.58 -5.75
CA PRO A 74 -1.22 11.96 -6.14
C PRO A 74 -1.59 12.05 -7.62
N ASP A 75 -2.31 13.10 -8.03
CA ASP A 75 -2.87 13.22 -9.39
C ASP A 75 -1.83 13.07 -10.53
N TRP A 76 -0.59 13.52 -10.30
CA TRP A 76 0.50 13.39 -11.28
C TRP A 76 0.99 11.95 -11.44
N ALA A 77 0.80 11.09 -10.44
CA ALA A 77 1.24 9.70 -10.47
C ALA A 77 0.40 8.83 -11.41
N CYS A 78 -0.82 9.25 -11.75
CA CYS A 78 -1.65 8.57 -12.74
C CYS A 78 -1.04 8.57 -14.15
N GLN A 79 -0.06 9.44 -14.42
CA GLN A 79 0.61 9.56 -15.72
C GLN A 79 1.93 8.76 -15.80
N LEU A 80 2.34 8.09 -14.72
CA LEU A 80 3.53 7.24 -14.73
C LEU A 80 3.25 5.92 -15.45
N GLU A 81 3.50 5.90 -16.75
CA GLU A 81 3.64 4.68 -17.51
C GLU A 81 4.98 4.00 -17.16
N VAL A 82 4.94 3.09 -16.19
CA VAL A 82 6.03 2.13 -16.01
C VAL A 82 5.84 1.06 -17.07
N SER A 83 6.61 1.17 -18.15
CA SER A 83 6.69 0.12 -19.16
C SER A 83 7.24 -1.14 -18.50
N CYS A 84 6.37 -2.13 -18.24
CA CYS A 84 6.80 -3.49 -17.98
C CYS A 84 7.36 -4.08 -19.28
N SER A 85 8.60 -3.74 -19.64
CA SER A 85 9.31 -4.45 -20.70
C SER A 85 9.69 -5.83 -20.16
N SER A 86 8.95 -6.84 -20.62
CA SER A 86 9.18 -8.28 -20.46
C SER A 86 10.49 -8.75 -21.08
#